data_AF-A0A4P6FEP6-F1
#
_entry.id   AF-A0A4P6FEP6-F1
#
_cell.length_a   1.000
_cell.length_b   1.000
_cell.length_c   1.000
_cell.angle_alpha   90.00
_cell.angle_beta   90.00
_cell.angle_gamma   90.00
#
_symmetry.space_group_name_H-M   'P 1'
#
loop_
_entity.id
_entity.type
_entity.pdbx_description
1 polymer ?
#
loop_
_entity_poly.entity_id
_entity_poly.type
_entity_poly.pdbx_seq_one_letter_code
_entity_poly.pdbx_strand_id
1 'polypeptide(L)'
;MSPVFATALDRAAAWAAITDVAVAVAVGGAALALVACAFAWIVRFVRNRPRRAAVAATAGGPAAAPVVPAGLSLAEAAVVLDRTERAVAAIVLGEAVAGRVRLVLTDVGDSELERVADAQPTDPDARRVLDVLLPPSIGRRSFHTVDDGVREGFVALMLTVERRLVDRGLRAEKGARPSRVAWYAGLVGFAATLVAASLTDGDAGALPSMIPMIVVAFAAVVGISLSNRGVVRLSGRGLAFRAELDGVEASLRSALAGGRVDAALLPWAVLCKLEEEWGNAIAAEWAARGGVPPWWAVEFADEPRTLGTAVHDAAEIAAVNWSGVPVESSRARTRGSGVSASFSLR
;
A
#
# COMPACT_ATOMS: atom_id res chain seq x y z
N MET A 1 -18.89 13.69 -67.52
CA MET A 1 -17.86 13.28 -66.54
C MET A 1 -16.64 12.83 -67.32
N SER A 2 -15.47 13.44 -67.09
CA SER A 2 -14.24 13.01 -67.77
C SER A 2 -13.75 11.68 -67.17
N PRO A 3 -13.10 10.81 -67.96
CA PRO A 3 -12.53 9.55 -67.46
C PRO A 3 -11.56 9.77 -66.29
N VAL A 4 -10.93 10.94 -66.22
CA VAL A 4 -10.07 11.38 -65.11
C VAL A 4 -10.82 11.42 -63.77
N PHE A 5 -12.08 11.86 -63.76
CA PHE A 5 -12.89 11.96 -62.54
C PHE A 5 -13.30 10.59 -62.00
N ALA A 6 -13.59 9.63 -62.89
CA ALA A 6 -13.89 8.25 -62.52
C ALA A 6 -12.66 7.56 -61.90
N THR A 7 -11.48 7.71 -62.50
CA THR A 7 -10.24 7.18 -61.92
C THR A 7 -9.84 7.82 -60.59
N ALA A 8 -10.21 9.09 -60.35
CA ALA A 8 -9.97 9.76 -59.07
C ALA A 8 -10.87 9.20 -57.96
N LEU A 9 -12.15 8.93 -58.26
CA LEU A 9 -13.10 8.33 -57.32
C LEU A 9 -12.72 6.89 -56.94
N ASP A 10 -12.30 6.06 -57.90
CA ASP A 10 -11.85 4.69 -57.63
C ASP A 10 -10.60 4.66 -56.76
N ARG A 11 -9.66 5.60 -56.99
CA ARG A 11 -8.47 5.73 -56.13
C ARG A 11 -8.84 6.19 -54.72
N ALA A 12 -9.75 7.15 -54.57
CA ALA A 12 -10.20 7.61 -53.26
C ALA A 12 -10.88 6.48 -52.45
N ALA A 13 -11.70 5.66 -53.10
CA ALA A 13 -12.32 4.50 -52.47
C ALA A 13 -11.29 3.43 -52.06
N ALA A 14 -10.28 3.19 -52.89
CA ALA A 14 -9.19 2.27 -52.56
C ALA A 14 -8.36 2.76 -51.35
N TRP A 15 -8.08 4.06 -51.28
CA TRP A 15 -7.38 4.64 -50.13
C TRP A 15 -8.19 4.56 -48.83
N ALA A 16 -9.50 4.79 -48.88
CA ALA A 16 -10.39 4.66 -47.72
C ALA A 16 -10.38 3.22 -47.14
N ALA A 17 -10.42 2.21 -48.02
CA ALA A 17 -10.35 0.81 -47.60
C ALA A 17 -8.99 0.46 -46.96
N ILE A 18 -7.89 1.03 -47.45
CA ILE A 18 -6.55 0.83 -46.87
C ILE A 18 -6.47 1.48 -45.48
N THR A 19 -7.03 2.68 -45.31
CA THR A 19 -7.05 3.38 -44.01
C THR A 19 -7.88 2.63 -42.97
N ASP A 20 -9.03 2.07 -43.35
CA ASP A 20 -9.88 1.30 -42.42
C ASP A 20 -9.18 0.02 -41.93
N VAL A 21 -8.48 -0.68 -42.82
CA VAL A 21 -7.67 -1.86 -42.45
C VAL A 21 -6.52 -1.45 -41.54
N ALA A 22 -5.84 -0.34 -41.82
CA ALA A 22 -4.75 0.15 -40.98
C ALA A 22 -5.23 0.52 -39.56
N VAL A 23 -6.37 1.21 -39.45
CA VAL A 23 -6.99 1.55 -38.16
C VAL A 23 -7.41 0.29 -37.41
N ALA A 24 -8.05 -0.67 -38.09
CA ALA A 24 -8.47 -1.93 -37.47
C ALA A 24 -7.28 -2.74 -36.93
N VAL A 25 -6.17 -2.80 -37.69
CA VAL A 25 -4.93 -3.46 -37.27
C VAL A 25 -4.29 -2.73 -36.08
N ALA A 26 -4.25 -1.39 -36.10
CA ALA A 26 -3.70 -0.59 -35.00
C ALA A 26 -4.52 -0.76 -33.70
N VAL A 27 -5.85 -0.69 -33.79
CA VAL A 27 -6.75 -0.90 -32.64
C VAL A 27 -6.65 -2.33 -32.12
N GLY A 28 -6.65 -3.33 -33.01
CA GLY A 28 -6.48 -4.73 -32.64
C GLY A 28 -5.13 -5.00 -31.97
N GLY A 29 -4.05 -4.40 -32.49
CA GLY A 29 -2.71 -4.49 -31.91
C GLY A 29 -2.62 -3.85 -30.53
N ALA A 30 -3.20 -2.66 -30.34
CA ALA A 30 -3.25 -1.98 -29.06
C ALA A 30 -4.05 -2.78 -28.01
N ALA A 31 -5.19 -3.34 -28.40
CA ALA A 31 -6.00 -4.19 -27.52
C ALA A 31 -5.23 -5.45 -27.08
N LEU A 32 -4.56 -6.14 -28.02
CA LEU A 32 -3.72 -7.30 -27.71
C LEU A 32 -2.57 -6.94 -26.77
N ALA A 33 -1.92 -5.79 -26.97
CA ALA A 33 -0.84 -5.32 -26.09
C ALA A 33 -1.35 -5.06 -24.66
N LEU A 34 -2.52 -4.46 -24.50
CA LEU A 34 -3.16 -4.25 -23.20
C LEU A 34 -3.50 -5.58 -22.53
N VAL A 35 -4.06 -6.54 -23.27
CA VAL A 35 -4.36 -7.90 -22.77
C VAL A 35 -3.07 -8.61 -22.34
N ALA A 36 -2.00 -8.53 -23.14
CA ALA A 36 -0.72 -9.13 -22.79
C ALA A 36 -0.09 -8.49 -21.54
N CYS A 37 -0.17 -7.16 -21.40
CA CYS A 37 0.26 -6.45 -20.20
C CYS A 37 -0.55 -6.85 -18.96
N ALA A 38 -1.88 -6.90 -19.09
CA ALA A 38 -2.77 -7.35 -18.02
C ALA A 38 -2.47 -8.81 -17.63
N PHE A 39 -2.28 -9.69 -18.61
CA PHE A 39 -1.93 -11.10 -18.37
C PHE A 39 -0.56 -11.24 -17.70
N ALA A 40 0.47 -10.54 -18.16
CA ALA A 40 1.78 -10.54 -17.54
C ALA A 40 1.73 -10.02 -16.09
N TRP A 41 0.92 -8.99 -15.83
CA TRP A 41 0.66 -8.49 -14.49
C TRP A 41 -0.06 -9.52 -13.61
N ILE A 42 -1.11 -10.18 -14.11
CA ILE A 42 -1.82 -11.26 -13.42
C ILE A 42 -0.88 -12.43 -13.13
N VAL A 43 -0.12 -12.91 -14.11
CA VAL A 43 0.83 -14.02 -13.91
C VAL A 43 1.90 -13.64 -12.89
N ARG A 44 2.42 -12.42 -12.94
CA ARG A 44 3.36 -11.91 -11.93
C ARG A 44 2.72 -11.86 -10.55
N PHE A 45 1.49 -11.37 -10.45
CA PHE A 45 0.73 -11.28 -9.21
C PHE A 45 0.45 -12.67 -8.63
N VAL A 46 -0.02 -13.61 -9.45
CA VAL A 46 -0.30 -15.01 -9.07
C VAL A 46 0.97 -15.76 -8.68
N ARG A 47 2.06 -15.61 -9.44
CA ARG A 47 3.35 -16.26 -9.15
C ARG A 47 4.02 -15.72 -7.89
N ASN A 48 3.82 -14.43 -7.60
CA ASN A 48 4.29 -13.80 -6.38
C ASN A 48 3.30 -13.93 -5.22
N ARG A 49 2.10 -14.50 -5.42
CA ARG A 49 1.33 -14.95 -4.27
C ARG A 49 2.17 -16.03 -3.60
N PRO A 50 2.57 -15.86 -2.33
CA PRO A 50 3.18 -16.94 -1.59
C PRO A 50 2.22 -18.11 -1.76
N ARG A 51 2.69 -19.21 -2.35
CA ARG A 51 1.95 -20.46 -2.31
C ARG A 51 1.69 -20.65 -0.83
N ARG A 52 0.44 -20.46 -0.40
CA ARG A 52 -0.05 -20.80 0.94
C ARG A 52 0.03 -22.32 1.04
N ALA A 53 1.24 -22.85 0.98
CA ALA A 53 1.54 -24.23 1.10
C ALA A 53 1.35 -24.51 2.57
N ALA A 54 0.17 -25.03 2.93
CA ALA A 54 -0.02 -26.16 3.81
C ALA A 54 0.77 -26.27 5.13
N VAL A 55 1.41 -25.21 5.65
CA VAL A 55 2.04 -25.20 6.99
C VAL A 55 0.95 -25.24 8.08
N ALA A 56 -0.30 -24.96 7.74
CA ALA A 56 -1.43 -25.13 8.65
C ALA A 56 -1.73 -26.60 9.01
N ALA A 57 -1.19 -27.60 8.28
CA ALA A 57 -1.57 -29.00 8.49
C ALA A 57 -0.76 -29.76 9.55
N THR A 58 0.29 -29.16 10.13
CA THR A 58 1.13 -29.83 11.14
C THR A 58 0.95 -29.30 12.57
N ALA A 59 0.09 -28.30 12.79
CA ALA A 59 -0.10 -27.65 14.08
C ALA A 59 -1.27 -28.25 14.91
N GLY A 60 -1.38 -29.58 14.97
CA GLY A 60 -2.32 -30.27 15.87
C GLY A 60 -1.90 -30.28 17.35
N GLY A 61 -0.81 -29.58 17.71
CA GLY A 61 -0.35 -29.43 19.08
C GLY A 61 -0.96 -28.22 19.78
N PRO A 62 -0.90 -28.15 21.14
CA PRO A 62 -1.31 -26.96 21.88
C PRO A 62 -0.61 -25.75 21.27
N ALA A 63 -1.40 -24.78 20.82
CA ALA A 63 -0.89 -23.69 20.01
C ALA A 63 0.29 -23.02 20.73
N ALA A 64 1.49 -23.06 20.14
CA ALA A 64 2.64 -22.42 20.76
C ALA A 64 2.40 -20.91 20.88
N ALA A 65 3.00 -20.25 21.88
CA ALA A 65 2.99 -18.79 21.92
C ALA A 65 3.62 -18.27 20.61
N PRO A 66 3.01 -17.26 19.96
CA PRO A 66 3.54 -16.73 18.71
C PRO A 66 4.96 -16.20 18.95
N VAL A 67 5.93 -16.79 18.26
CA VAL A 67 7.35 -16.43 18.41
C VAL A 67 7.64 -15.31 17.43
N VAL A 68 7.85 -14.11 17.97
CA VAL A 68 8.33 -12.98 17.18
C VAL A 68 9.80 -13.19 16.85
N PRO A 69 10.22 -13.09 15.58
CA PRO A 69 11.62 -13.26 15.21
C PRO A 69 12.47 -12.15 15.85
N ALA A 70 13.48 -12.56 16.61
CA ALA A 70 14.35 -11.64 17.36
C ALA A 70 15.24 -10.81 16.44
N GLY A 71 15.57 -9.58 16.86
CA GLY A 71 16.55 -8.71 16.19
C GLY A 71 16.02 -7.96 14.97
N LEU A 72 14.70 -7.95 14.76
CA LEU A 72 14.05 -7.26 13.64
C LEU A 72 13.19 -6.10 14.13
N SER A 73 13.32 -4.98 13.43
CA SER A 73 12.41 -3.86 13.61
C SER A 73 11.06 -4.16 12.95
N LEU A 74 10.00 -3.57 13.49
CA LEU A 74 8.66 -3.61 12.88
C LEU A 74 8.66 -2.96 11.48
N ALA A 75 9.52 -1.95 11.26
CA ALA A 75 9.70 -1.32 9.97
C ALA A 75 10.24 -2.30 8.91
N GLU A 76 11.27 -3.07 9.25
CA GLU A 76 11.84 -4.09 8.36
C GLU A 76 10.83 -5.19 8.05
N ALA A 77 10.09 -5.66 9.05
CA ALA A 77 9.02 -6.64 8.87
C ALA A 77 7.93 -6.12 7.91
N ALA A 78 7.50 -4.87 8.08
CA ALA A 78 6.50 -4.24 7.21
C ALA A 78 6.98 -4.17 5.75
N VAL A 79 8.24 -3.81 5.52
CA VAL A 79 8.83 -3.72 4.17
C VAL A 79 8.99 -5.09 3.50
N VAL A 80 9.27 -6.14 4.27
CA VAL A 80 9.36 -7.53 3.77
C VAL A 80 7.98 -8.09 3.43
N LEU A 81 6.98 -7.77 4.25
CA LEU A 81 5.59 -8.17 4.04
C LEU A 81 4.86 -7.39 2.94
N ASP A 82 5.48 -6.32 2.41
CA ASP A 82 4.86 -5.39 1.46
C ASP A 82 3.63 -4.71 2.10
N ARG A 83 3.78 -4.28 3.36
CA ARG A 83 2.77 -3.62 4.20
C ARG A 83 3.32 -2.33 4.81
N THR A 84 4.07 -1.57 4.03
CA THR A 84 4.76 -0.35 4.47
C THR A 84 3.78 0.71 4.98
N GLU A 85 2.57 0.74 4.44
CA GLU A 85 1.48 1.59 4.91
C GLU A 85 1.12 1.33 6.38
N ARG A 86 1.39 0.14 6.91
CA ARG A 86 1.10 -0.22 8.31
C ARG A 86 2.30 -0.12 9.24
N ALA A 87 3.49 0.17 8.70
CA ALA A 87 4.73 0.20 9.47
C ALA A 87 4.63 1.19 10.64
N VAL A 88 4.19 2.42 10.35
CA VAL A 88 4.12 3.49 11.35
C VAL A 88 3.09 3.15 12.43
N ALA A 89 1.91 2.69 12.05
CA ALA A 89 0.87 2.29 13.01
C ALA A 89 1.38 1.19 13.96
N ALA A 90 2.01 0.14 13.40
CA ALA A 90 2.58 -0.94 14.19
C ALA A 90 3.66 -0.43 15.15
N ILE A 91 4.58 0.42 14.67
CA ILE A 91 5.64 1.01 15.49
C ILE A 91 5.05 1.85 16.62
N VAL A 92 4.12 2.77 16.33
CA VAL A 92 3.47 3.62 17.32
C VAL A 92 2.75 2.79 18.37
N LEU A 93 2.04 1.74 17.98
CA LEU A 93 1.38 0.82 18.91
C LEU A 93 2.38 0.02 19.74
N GLY A 94 3.55 -0.33 19.18
CA GLY A 94 4.62 -0.98 19.94
C GLY A 94 5.18 -0.08 21.04
N GLU A 95 5.39 1.19 20.70
CA GLU A 95 5.85 2.19 21.66
C GLU A 95 4.76 2.56 22.68
N ALA A 96 3.49 2.50 22.28
CA ALA A 96 2.35 2.66 23.18
C ALA A 96 2.29 1.52 24.20
N VAL A 97 2.33 0.26 23.74
CA VAL A 97 2.33 -0.91 24.63
C VAL A 97 3.56 -0.92 25.55
N ALA A 98 4.70 -0.42 25.09
CA ALA A 98 5.90 -0.23 25.91
C ALA A 98 5.79 0.94 26.94
N GLY A 99 4.67 1.67 26.96
CA GLY A 99 4.41 2.75 27.90
C GLY A 99 5.16 4.05 27.60
N ARG A 100 5.74 4.21 26.41
CA ARG A 100 6.48 5.42 26.01
C ARG A 100 5.57 6.47 25.42
N VAL A 101 4.46 6.02 24.84
CA VAL A 101 3.46 6.85 24.18
C VAL A 101 2.08 6.42 24.65
N ARG A 102 1.12 7.33 24.59
CA ARG A 102 -0.29 7.06 24.90
C ARG A 102 -1.15 7.51 23.74
N LEU A 103 -2.12 6.67 23.41
CA LEU A 103 -3.19 7.01 22.48
C LEU A 103 -4.31 7.66 23.29
N VAL A 104 -4.64 8.89 22.94
CA VAL A 104 -5.68 9.68 23.58
C VAL A 104 -6.81 9.87 22.57
N LEU A 105 -7.96 9.31 22.87
CA LEU A 105 -9.18 9.54 22.11
C LEU A 105 -9.85 10.82 22.61
N THR A 106 -9.84 11.88 21.80
CA THR A 106 -10.40 13.20 22.15
C THR A 106 -11.86 13.33 21.73
N ASP A 107 -12.22 12.82 20.54
CA ASP A 107 -13.58 12.88 19.99
C ASP A 107 -13.87 11.67 19.07
N VAL A 108 -15.11 11.57 18.58
CA VAL A 108 -15.56 10.54 17.65
C VAL A 108 -14.77 10.63 16.34
N GLY A 109 -13.72 9.82 16.25
CA GLY A 109 -12.84 9.76 15.09
C GLY A 109 -11.66 10.73 15.15
N ASP A 110 -11.46 11.44 16.26
CA ASP A 110 -10.23 12.18 16.53
C ASP A 110 -9.39 11.45 17.57
N SER A 111 -8.13 11.28 17.22
CA SER A 111 -7.15 10.57 18.04
C SER A 111 -5.91 11.44 18.10
N GLU A 112 -5.38 11.56 19.30
CA GLU A 112 -4.12 12.24 19.59
C GLU A 112 -3.10 11.25 20.13
N LEU A 113 -1.84 11.54 19.86
CA LEU A 113 -0.70 10.80 20.35
C LEU A 113 0.03 11.67 21.37
N GLU A 114 0.24 11.15 22.58
CA GLU A 114 0.90 11.86 23.67
C GLU A 114 2.16 11.11 24.12
N ARG A 115 3.27 11.82 24.29
CA ARG A 115 4.50 11.23 24.84
C ARG A 115 4.38 11.12 26.36
N VAL A 116 4.49 9.90 26.90
CA VAL A 116 4.30 9.64 28.35
C VAL A 116 5.62 9.54 29.09
N ALA A 117 6.65 8.97 28.46
CA ALA A 117 7.94 8.73 29.09
C ALA A 117 9.09 9.29 28.26
N ASP A 118 10.11 9.79 28.94
CA ASP A 118 11.38 10.20 28.33
C ASP A 118 12.29 9.01 27.97
N ALA A 119 11.84 7.79 28.27
CA ALA A 119 12.58 6.58 27.98
C ALA A 119 12.78 6.44 26.46
N GLN A 120 14.03 6.47 26.00
CA GLN A 120 14.34 6.34 24.57
C GLN A 120 14.00 4.95 24.04
N PRO A 121 13.32 4.85 22.88
CA PRO A 121 13.02 3.57 22.25
C PRO A 121 14.29 2.74 22.05
N THR A 122 14.17 1.43 22.29
CA THR A 122 15.24 0.46 22.04
C THR A 122 15.44 0.22 20.55
N ASP A 123 14.36 0.27 19.76
CA ASP A 123 14.42 0.19 18.30
C ASP A 123 14.81 1.56 17.71
N PRO A 124 15.92 1.66 16.93
CA PRO A 124 16.32 2.91 16.29
C PRO A 124 15.26 3.45 15.31
N ASP A 125 14.45 2.58 14.71
CA ASP A 125 13.39 3.00 13.78
C ASP A 125 12.21 3.58 14.54
N ALA A 126 11.83 2.96 15.65
CA ALA A 126 10.81 3.50 16.53
C ALA A 126 11.19 4.88 17.06
N ARG A 127 12.46 5.07 17.45
CA ARG A 127 12.97 6.40 17.83
C ARG A 127 12.78 7.43 16.73
N ARG A 128 13.18 7.11 15.49
CA ARG A 128 13.00 8.04 14.36
C ARG A 128 11.54 8.33 14.08
N VAL A 129 10.66 7.32 14.14
CA VAL A 129 9.21 7.51 13.99
C VAL A 129 8.68 8.46 15.06
N LEU A 130 9.07 8.28 16.32
CA LEU A 130 8.64 9.15 17.41
C LEU A 130 9.24 10.55 17.34
N ASP A 131 10.47 10.72 16.86
CA ASP A 131 11.08 12.04 16.67
C ASP A 131 10.41 12.81 15.53
N VAL A 132 9.96 12.11 14.49
CA VAL A 132 9.21 12.69 13.37
C VAL A 132 7.78 13.04 13.79
N LEU A 133 7.08 12.14 14.48
CA LEU A 133 5.69 12.35 14.90
C LEU A 133 5.59 13.33 16.07
N LEU A 134 6.38 13.11 17.12
CA LEU A 134 6.33 13.83 18.38
C LEU A 134 7.71 14.43 18.67
N PRO A 135 8.12 15.48 17.94
CA PRO A 135 9.37 16.16 18.23
C PRO A 135 9.36 16.65 19.70
N PRO A 136 10.52 16.77 20.36
CA PRO A 136 10.60 17.09 21.80
C PRO A 136 9.85 18.37 22.23
N SER A 137 9.59 19.29 21.29
CA SER A 137 8.83 20.52 21.50
C SER A 137 7.32 20.31 21.57
N ILE A 138 6.80 19.16 21.14
CA ILE A 138 5.36 18.86 21.04
C ILE A 138 5.03 17.72 21.99
N GLY A 139 4.28 18.02 23.05
CA GLY A 139 3.81 16.99 24.00
C GLY A 139 2.73 16.09 23.43
N ARG A 140 1.89 16.62 22.53
CA ARG A 140 0.74 15.93 21.96
C ARG A 140 0.49 16.31 20.50
N ARG A 141 0.07 15.35 19.67
CA ARG A 141 -0.22 15.57 18.25
C ARG A 141 -1.44 14.78 17.76
N SER A 142 -2.33 15.41 17.01
CA SER A 142 -3.43 14.73 16.32
C SER A 142 -2.94 13.86 15.14
N PHE A 143 -3.54 12.68 14.97
CA PHE A 143 -3.24 11.77 13.86
C PHE A 143 -3.68 12.33 12.49
N HIS A 144 -4.59 13.31 12.47
CA HIS A 144 -5.13 13.86 11.23
C HIS A 144 -4.25 14.94 10.61
N THR A 145 -3.35 15.55 11.37
CA THR A 145 -2.50 16.64 10.90
C THR A 145 -1.14 16.11 10.41
N VAL A 146 -1.12 15.78 9.12
CA VAL A 146 0.12 15.46 8.40
C VAL A 146 0.69 16.75 7.84
N ASP A 147 1.84 17.17 8.37
CA ASP A 147 2.65 18.19 7.72
C ASP A 147 3.60 17.54 6.70
N ASP A 148 4.11 18.35 5.77
CA ASP A 148 5.05 17.87 4.75
C ASP A 148 6.33 17.29 5.38
N GLY A 149 6.75 17.81 6.53
CA GLY A 149 7.94 17.36 7.26
C GLY A 149 7.81 15.93 7.79
N VAL A 150 6.63 15.55 8.29
CA VAL A 150 6.32 14.19 8.72
C VAL A 150 6.37 13.23 7.54
N ARG A 151 5.75 13.61 6.42
CA ARG A 151 5.76 12.79 5.21
C ARG A 151 7.19 12.60 4.69
N GLU A 152 7.98 13.66 4.60
CA GLU A 152 9.39 13.59 4.20
C GLU A 152 10.22 12.73 5.17
N GLY A 153 10.01 12.89 6.47
CA GLY A 153 10.66 12.11 7.52
C GLY A 153 10.37 10.62 7.38
N PHE A 154 9.12 10.24 7.09
CA PHE A 154 8.77 8.84 6.84
C PHE A 154 9.35 8.29 5.54
N VAL A 155 9.33 9.06 4.45
CA VAL A 155 9.98 8.64 3.20
C VAL A 155 11.47 8.38 3.44
N ALA A 156 12.16 9.27 4.17
CA ALA A 156 13.57 9.12 4.52
C ALA A 156 13.82 7.89 5.41
N LEU A 157 12.94 7.62 6.37
CA LEU A 157 12.98 6.42 7.21
C LEU A 157 12.87 5.15 6.35
N MET A 158 11.86 5.08 5.49
CA MET A 158 11.60 3.90 4.64
C MET A 158 12.76 3.63 3.69
N LEU A 159 13.34 4.66 3.07
CA LEU A 159 14.56 4.53 2.25
C LEU A 159 15.74 3.97 3.05
N THR A 160 15.86 4.36 4.34
CA THR A 160 16.92 3.85 5.21
C THR A 160 16.68 2.38 5.58
N VAL A 161 15.44 2.00 5.87
CA VAL A 161 15.03 0.62 6.12
C VAL A 161 15.32 -0.24 4.89
N GLU A 162 14.97 0.22 3.70
CA GLU A 162 15.22 -0.51 2.44
C GLU A 162 16.71 -0.75 2.21
N ARG A 163 17.57 0.25 2.45
CA ARG A 163 19.03 0.08 2.36
C ARG A 163 19.53 -0.98 3.34
N ARG A 164 19.10 -0.93 4.61
CA ARG A 164 19.49 -1.96 5.60
C ARG A 164 19.03 -3.36 5.20
N LEU A 165 17.86 -3.50 4.57
CA LEU A 165 17.41 -4.80 4.05
C LEU A 165 18.28 -5.32 2.91
N VAL A 166 18.81 -4.42 2.06
CA VAL A 166 19.79 -4.79 1.03
C VAL A 166 21.11 -5.19 1.69
N ASP A 167 21.61 -4.40 2.65
CA ASP A 167 22.86 -4.68 3.38
C ASP A 167 22.81 -6.01 4.14
N ARG A 168 21.64 -6.36 4.70
CA ARG A 168 21.38 -7.66 5.36
C ARG A 168 21.16 -8.81 4.38
N GLY A 169 21.17 -8.54 3.08
CA GLY A 169 20.91 -9.52 2.04
C GLY A 169 19.49 -10.07 2.06
N LEU A 170 18.51 -9.33 2.62
CA LEU A 170 17.08 -9.69 2.59
C LEU A 170 16.41 -9.19 1.31
N ARG A 171 16.93 -8.12 0.72
CA ARG A 171 16.58 -7.66 -0.63
C ARG A 171 17.76 -7.86 -1.57
N ALA A 172 17.48 -8.30 -2.79
CA ALA A 172 18.51 -8.33 -3.82
C ALA A 172 18.92 -6.89 -4.12
N GLU A 173 20.23 -6.63 -4.28
CA GLU A 173 20.65 -5.35 -4.86
C GLU A 173 19.89 -5.13 -6.16
N LYS A 174 19.39 -3.91 -6.36
CA LYS A 174 18.77 -3.51 -7.62
C LYS A 174 19.87 -3.59 -8.67
N GLY A 175 20.00 -4.76 -9.31
CA GLY A 175 20.95 -4.96 -10.38
C GLY A 175 20.76 -3.80 -11.34
N ALA A 176 21.81 -3.01 -11.55
CA ALA A 176 21.79 -1.71 -12.23
C ALA A 176 21.40 -1.77 -13.72
N ARG A 177 20.76 -2.86 -14.15
CA ARG A 177 20.22 -3.04 -15.48
C ARG A 177 18.70 -2.92 -15.35
N PRO A 178 18.10 -1.73 -15.58
CA PRO A 178 16.72 -1.72 -16.07
C PRO A 178 16.66 -2.79 -17.15
N SER A 179 15.69 -3.71 -17.08
CA SER A 179 15.68 -4.85 -18.00
C SER A 179 15.78 -4.25 -19.40
N ARG A 180 16.93 -4.41 -20.07
CA ARG A 180 17.20 -3.70 -21.32
C ARG A 180 16.07 -3.95 -22.31
N VAL A 181 15.46 -5.13 -22.19
CA VAL A 181 14.21 -5.56 -22.82
C VAL A 181 13.07 -4.55 -22.70
N ALA A 182 12.74 -4.04 -21.50
CA ALA A 182 11.66 -3.05 -21.33
C ALA A 182 12.00 -1.70 -21.98
N TRP A 183 13.27 -1.30 -21.91
CA TRP A 183 13.74 -0.07 -22.54
C TRP A 183 13.72 -0.19 -24.08
N TYR A 184 14.22 -1.30 -24.62
CA TYR A 184 14.16 -1.62 -26.05
C TYR A 184 12.73 -1.78 -26.55
N ALA A 185 11.85 -2.43 -25.78
CA ALA A 185 10.44 -2.57 -26.15
C ALA A 185 9.74 -1.19 -26.24
N GLY A 186 10.01 -0.30 -25.29
CA GLY A 186 9.51 1.08 -25.34
C GLY A 186 10.04 1.84 -26.56
N LEU A 187 11.34 1.68 -26.87
CA LEU A 187 11.97 2.35 -28.02
C LEU A 187 11.46 1.82 -29.37
N VAL A 188 11.24 0.49 -29.48
CA VAL A 188 10.65 -0.12 -30.67
C VAL A 188 9.20 0.32 -30.87
N GLY A 189 8.40 0.36 -29.79
CA GLY A 189 7.03 0.88 -29.84
C GLY A 189 6.96 2.34 -30.28
N PHE A 190 7.86 3.18 -29.76
CA PHE A 190 7.97 4.58 -30.16
C PHE A 190 8.37 4.73 -31.64
N ALA A 191 9.37 3.98 -32.10
CA ALA A 191 9.80 4.00 -33.50
C ALA A 191 8.70 3.54 -34.46
N ALA A 192 7.96 2.48 -34.12
CA ALA A 192 6.82 2.00 -34.91
C ALA A 192 5.71 3.06 -35.02
N THR A 193 5.47 3.81 -33.96
CA THR A 193 4.46 4.89 -33.92
C THR A 193 4.87 6.08 -34.78
N LEU A 194 6.15 6.45 -34.76
CA LEU A 194 6.70 7.48 -35.65
C LEU A 194 6.59 7.09 -37.12
N VAL A 195 6.90 5.85 -37.46
CA VAL A 195 6.76 5.35 -38.84
C VAL A 195 5.29 5.37 -39.28
N ALA A 196 4.37 4.90 -38.42
CA ALA A 196 2.94 4.93 -38.72
C ALA A 196 2.41 6.36 -38.93
N ALA A 197 2.87 7.32 -38.10
CA ALA A 197 2.49 8.73 -38.24
C ALA A 197 3.08 9.38 -39.50
N SER A 198 4.28 8.96 -39.94
CA SER A 198 4.89 9.48 -41.17
C SER A 198 4.23 8.99 -42.47
N LEU A 199 3.44 7.91 -42.39
CA LEU A 199 2.75 7.32 -43.54
C LEU A 199 1.33 7.86 -43.75
N THR A 200 0.83 8.70 -42.84
CA THR A 200 -0.45 9.39 -43.00
C THR A 200 -0.24 10.77 -43.63
N ASP A 201 -0.44 10.88 -44.94
CA ASP A 201 -0.30 12.12 -45.69
C ASP A 201 -1.39 13.16 -45.33
N GLY A 202 -0.98 14.20 -44.59
CA GLY A 202 -1.24 15.61 -44.92
C GLY A 202 -2.58 16.27 -44.57
N ASP A 203 -3.74 15.72 -44.92
CA ASP A 203 -4.95 16.56 -45.07
C ASP A 203 -6.05 16.40 -44.00
N ALA A 204 -5.93 15.43 -43.09
CA ALA A 204 -6.85 15.30 -41.96
C ALA A 204 -6.31 16.09 -40.75
N GLY A 205 -6.88 17.28 -40.51
CA GLY A 205 -6.40 18.26 -39.52
C GLY A 205 -5.87 17.65 -38.21
N ALA A 206 -4.71 18.13 -37.75
CA ALA A 206 -3.77 17.57 -36.76
C ALA A 206 -4.29 16.76 -35.54
N LEU A 207 -5.55 16.88 -35.13
CA LEU A 207 -6.10 16.28 -33.90
C LEU A 207 -6.16 14.74 -33.88
N PRO A 208 -6.63 14.02 -34.93
CA PRO A 208 -6.70 12.56 -34.92
C PRO A 208 -5.32 11.89 -34.88
N SER A 209 -4.31 12.54 -35.46
CA SER A 209 -2.93 12.03 -35.49
C SER A 209 -2.22 12.06 -34.13
N MET A 210 -2.66 12.93 -33.19
CA MET A 210 -2.03 13.07 -31.87
C MET A 210 -2.48 12.01 -30.87
N ILE A 211 -3.68 11.44 -31.03
CA ILE A 211 -4.24 10.43 -30.11
C ILE A 211 -3.34 9.19 -29.96
N PRO A 212 -2.86 8.52 -31.03
CA PRO A 212 -1.99 7.35 -30.89
C PRO A 212 -0.65 7.72 -30.24
N MET A 213 -0.11 8.91 -30.51
CA MET A 213 1.12 9.38 -29.87
C MET A 213 0.94 9.58 -28.36
N ILE A 214 -0.20 10.15 -27.93
CA ILE A 214 -0.52 10.31 -26.51
C ILE A 214 -0.70 8.95 -25.83
N VAL A 215 -1.39 8.00 -26.47
CA VAL A 215 -1.59 6.65 -25.91
C VAL A 215 -0.26 5.91 -25.77
N VAL A 216 0.63 6.00 -26.76
CA VAL A 216 1.96 5.38 -26.71
C VAL A 216 2.86 6.05 -25.68
N ALA A 217 2.85 7.38 -25.60
CA ALA A 217 3.59 8.12 -24.59
C ALA A 217 3.08 7.77 -23.18
N PHE A 218 1.77 7.69 -22.99
CA PHE A 218 1.17 7.28 -21.73
C PHE A 218 1.51 5.83 -21.38
N ALA A 219 1.41 4.90 -22.32
CA ALA A 219 1.80 3.50 -22.13
C ALA A 219 3.29 3.35 -21.82
N ALA A 220 4.16 4.16 -22.43
CA ALA A 220 5.59 4.20 -22.14
C ALA A 220 5.86 4.75 -20.74
N VAL A 221 5.20 5.84 -20.35
CA VAL A 221 5.32 6.42 -18.99
C VAL A 221 4.79 5.45 -17.94
N VAL A 222 3.63 4.83 -18.16
CA VAL A 222 3.06 3.82 -17.27
C VAL A 222 3.96 2.58 -17.22
N GLY A 223 4.47 2.11 -18.36
CA GLY A 223 5.40 0.98 -18.44
C GLY A 223 6.71 1.24 -17.72
N ILE A 224 7.32 2.42 -17.90
CA ILE A 224 8.52 2.86 -17.19
C ILE A 224 8.23 3.04 -15.71
N SER A 225 7.09 3.63 -15.34
CA SER A 225 6.70 3.84 -13.95
C SER A 225 6.46 2.51 -13.24
N LEU A 226 5.76 1.56 -13.86
CA LEU A 226 5.55 0.20 -13.34
C LEU A 226 6.85 -0.63 -13.32
N SER A 227 7.77 -0.40 -14.27
CA SER A 227 9.08 -1.05 -14.31
C SER A 227 10.04 -0.48 -13.24
N ASN A 228 10.03 0.84 -13.04
CA ASN A 228 10.85 1.55 -12.05
C ASN A 228 10.31 1.44 -10.63
N ARG A 229 9.00 1.20 -10.47
CA ARG A 229 8.38 0.67 -9.24
C ARG A 229 8.87 -0.73 -8.90
N GLY A 230 9.83 -1.29 -9.65
CA GLY A 230 11.06 -1.82 -9.10
C GLY A 230 10.88 -2.49 -7.76
N VAL A 231 9.94 -3.45 -7.70
CA VAL A 231 9.73 -4.28 -6.53
C VAL A 231 11.03 -5.03 -6.40
N VAL A 232 11.93 -4.48 -5.59
CA VAL A 232 13.24 -5.03 -5.35
C VAL A 232 12.97 -6.43 -4.88
N ARG A 233 13.38 -7.41 -5.69
CA ARG A 233 13.03 -8.80 -5.41
C ARG A 233 13.63 -9.13 -4.05
N LEU A 234 12.82 -9.72 -3.18
CA LEU A 234 13.34 -10.37 -1.99
C LEU A 234 14.39 -11.39 -2.45
N SER A 235 15.53 -11.41 -1.78
CA SER A 235 16.54 -12.44 -2.01
C SER A 235 15.97 -13.81 -1.59
N GLY A 236 16.69 -14.90 -1.83
CA GLY A 236 16.31 -16.20 -1.27
C GLY A 236 16.14 -16.15 0.26
N ARG A 237 17.02 -15.41 0.95
CA ARG A 237 16.94 -15.17 2.39
C ARG A 237 15.72 -14.32 2.75
N GLY A 238 15.41 -13.28 1.99
CA GLY A 238 14.21 -12.47 2.19
C GLY A 238 12.91 -13.23 1.99
N LEU A 239 12.87 -14.19 1.05
CA LEU A 239 11.72 -15.07 0.85
C LEU A 239 11.53 -16.05 2.01
N ALA A 240 12.62 -16.65 2.49
CA ALA A 240 12.58 -17.50 3.69
C ALA A 240 12.09 -16.69 4.90
N PHE A 241 12.61 -15.48 5.06
CA PHE A 241 12.22 -14.60 6.14
C PHE A 241 10.74 -14.15 6.04
N ARG A 242 10.26 -13.85 4.84
CA ARG A 242 8.83 -13.60 4.62
C ARG A 242 7.97 -14.80 5.03
N ALA A 243 8.41 -16.02 4.76
CA ALA A 243 7.70 -17.22 5.17
C ALA A 243 7.66 -17.38 6.70
N GLU A 244 8.72 -16.99 7.42
CA GLU A 244 8.71 -16.93 8.89
C GLU A 244 7.67 -15.92 9.40
N LEU A 245 7.59 -14.73 8.78
CA LEU A 245 6.57 -13.73 9.11
C LEU A 245 5.13 -14.18 8.78
N ASP A 246 4.93 -14.91 7.68
CA ASP A 246 3.65 -15.56 7.39
C ASP A 246 3.29 -16.59 8.48
N GLY A 247 4.29 -17.26 9.07
CA GLY A 247 4.14 -18.11 10.25
C GLY A 247 3.70 -17.34 11.50
N VAL A 248 4.22 -16.12 11.72
CA VAL A 248 3.76 -15.22 12.78
C VAL A 248 2.27 -14.91 12.61
N GLU A 249 1.82 -14.56 11.40
CA GLU A 249 0.41 -14.30 11.12
C GLU A 249 -0.50 -15.50 11.48
N ALA A 250 -0.08 -16.71 11.10
CA ALA A 250 -0.81 -17.94 11.43
C ALA A 250 -0.84 -18.19 12.95
N SER A 251 0.29 -17.97 13.65
CA SER A 251 0.38 -18.13 15.10
C SER A 251 -0.46 -17.12 15.86
N LEU A 252 -0.53 -15.86 15.41
CA LEU A 252 -1.43 -14.85 15.95
C LEU A 252 -2.89 -15.29 15.79
N ARG A 253 -3.33 -15.70 14.59
CA ARG A 253 -4.71 -16.18 14.40
C ARG A 253 -5.04 -17.36 15.31
N SER A 254 -4.11 -18.29 15.49
CA SER A 254 -4.29 -19.43 16.40
C SER A 254 -4.37 -19.00 17.86
N ALA A 255 -3.53 -18.05 18.29
CA ALA A 255 -3.56 -17.49 19.63
C ALA A 255 -4.88 -16.76 19.92
N LEU A 256 -5.35 -15.94 18.96
CA LEU A 256 -6.63 -15.25 19.01
C LEU A 256 -7.81 -16.23 19.13
N ALA A 257 -7.83 -17.28 18.30
CA ALA A 257 -8.86 -18.32 18.36
C ALA A 257 -8.87 -19.10 19.69
N GLY A 258 -7.69 -19.23 20.33
CA GLY A 258 -7.55 -19.83 21.65
C GLY A 258 -7.77 -18.86 22.82
N GLY A 259 -8.15 -17.60 22.58
CA GLY A 259 -8.33 -16.57 23.61
C GLY A 259 -7.04 -16.17 24.34
N ARG A 260 -5.87 -16.45 23.76
CA ARG A 260 -4.58 -16.08 24.34
C ARG A 260 -4.07 -14.84 23.64
N VAL A 261 -4.36 -13.71 24.26
CA VAL A 261 -4.05 -12.39 23.73
C VAL A 261 -2.96 -11.78 24.60
N ASP A 262 -2.00 -11.14 23.96
CA ASP A 262 -0.96 -10.37 24.64
C ASP A 262 -0.87 -9.00 23.95
N ALA A 263 -0.89 -7.95 24.75
CA ALA A 263 -0.72 -6.59 24.27
C ALA A 263 0.63 -6.41 23.55
N ALA A 264 1.69 -7.12 23.97
CA ALA A 264 3.02 -7.08 23.33
C ALA A 264 3.00 -7.52 21.85
N LEU A 265 1.97 -8.25 21.44
CA LEU A 265 1.81 -8.75 20.07
C LEU A 265 0.89 -7.87 19.21
N LEU A 266 0.24 -6.85 19.79
CA LEU A 266 -0.61 -5.92 19.06
C LEU A 266 0.10 -5.27 17.85
N PRO A 267 1.38 -4.86 17.93
CA PRO A 267 2.10 -4.31 16.77
C PRO A 267 2.17 -5.29 15.60
N TRP A 268 2.37 -6.57 15.90
CA TRP A 268 2.42 -7.63 14.91
C TRP A 268 1.04 -7.94 14.36
N ALA A 269 -0.01 -7.91 15.21
CA ALA A 269 -1.39 -8.03 14.75
C ALA A 269 -1.76 -6.93 13.75
N VAL A 270 -1.30 -5.70 13.96
CA VAL A 270 -1.51 -4.57 13.04
C VAL A 270 -0.80 -4.81 11.71
N LEU A 271 0.47 -5.24 11.73
CA LEU A 271 1.14 -5.66 10.49
C LEU A 271 0.37 -6.79 9.80
N CYS A 272 -0.25 -7.69 10.57
CA CYS A 272 -0.98 -8.87 10.11
C CYS A 272 -2.42 -8.62 9.63
N LYS A 273 -2.96 -7.40 9.74
CA LYS A 273 -4.38 -7.10 9.47
C LYS A 273 -5.34 -7.80 10.43
N LEU A 274 -4.96 -7.86 11.70
CA LEU A 274 -5.73 -8.44 12.80
C LEU A 274 -5.95 -7.42 13.93
N GLU A 275 -5.70 -6.13 13.69
CA GLU A 275 -5.75 -5.10 14.72
C GLU A 275 -7.10 -4.95 15.40
N GLU A 276 -8.19 -5.11 14.65
CA GLU A 276 -9.55 -4.97 15.19
C GLU A 276 -9.87 -6.14 16.11
N GLU A 277 -9.67 -7.38 15.64
CA GLU A 277 -9.98 -8.56 16.44
C GLU A 277 -9.04 -8.68 17.65
N TRP A 278 -7.76 -8.35 17.48
CA TRP A 278 -6.78 -8.36 18.57
C TRP A 278 -7.07 -7.27 19.60
N GLY A 279 -7.38 -6.04 19.15
CA GLY A 279 -7.73 -4.93 20.03
C GLY A 279 -9.02 -5.18 20.79
N ASN A 280 -10.04 -5.79 20.16
CA ASN A 280 -11.27 -6.20 20.85
C ASN A 280 -11.00 -7.27 21.92
N ALA A 281 -10.11 -8.21 21.63
CA ALA A 281 -9.76 -9.26 22.59
C ALA A 281 -8.93 -8.72 23.77
N ILE A 282 -8.01 -7.77 23.55
CA ILE A 282 -7.33 -7.03 24.63
C ILE A 282 -8.34 -6.25 25.47
N ALA A 283 -9.30 -5.55 24.84
CA ALA A 283 -10.32 -4.81 25.58
C ALA A 283 -11.17 -5.73 26.47
N ALA A 284 -11.57 -6.89 25.97
CA ALA A 284 -12.32 -7.88 26.74
C ALA A 284 -11.51 -8.37 27.96
N GLU A 285 -10.21 -8.63 27.79
CA GLU A 285 -9.32 -9.04 28.88
C GLU A 285 -9.20 -7.96 29.97
N TRP A 286 -9.03 -6.70 29.58
CA TRP A 286 -8.94 -5.58 30.52
C TRP A 286 -10.28 -5.26 31.20
N ALA A 287 -11.38 -5.36 30.47
CA ALA A 287 -12.73 -5.21 31.03
C ALA A 287 -12.99 -6.27 32.11
N ALA A 288 -12.58 -7.52 31.89
CA ALA A 288 -12.66 -8.59 32.89
C ALA A 288 -11.82 -8.30 34.16
N ARG A 289 -10.77 -7.46 34.04
CA ARG A 289 -9.95 -6.98 35.15
C ARG A 289 -10.48 -5.70 35.81
N GLY A 290 -11.57 -5.13 35.29
CA GLY A 290 -12.14 -3.87 35.78
C GLY A 290 -11.27 -2.64 35.46
N GLY A 291 -10.54 -2.65 34.35
CA GLY A 291 -9.66 -1.55 33.97
C GLY A 291 -9.57 -1.30 32.47
N VAL A 292 -8.72 -0.35 32.10
CA VAL A 292 -8.33 -0.05 30.72
C VAL A 292 -6.81 -0.17 30.59
N PRO A 293 -6.28 -0.48 29.39
CA PRO A 293 -4.84 -0.50 29.19
C PRO A 293 -4.21 0.86 29.53
N PRO A 294 -3.06 0.93 30.21
CA PRO A 294 -2.46 2.21 30.64
C PRO A 294 -1.97 3.08 29.47
N TRP A 295 -1.75 2.48 28.31
CA TRP A 295 -1.36 3.15 27.07
C TRP A 295 -2.57 3.66 26.26
N TRP A 296 -3.78 3.48 26.81
CA TRP A 296 -5.05 3.88 26.23
C TRP A 296 -5.77 4.86 27.15
N ALA A 297 -6.12 6.04 26.64
CA ALA A 297 -6.94 7.01 27.34
C ALA A 297 -8.12 7.45 26.47
N VAL A 298 -9.29 7.58 27.09
CA VAL A 298 -10.51 8.12 26.46
C VAL A 298 -10.88 9.36 27.25
N GLU A 299 -10.90 10.52 26.59
CA GLU A 299 -11.26 11.81 27.23
C GLU A 299 -12.77 12.11 27.10
N PHE A 300 -13.52 11.39 26.26
CA PHE A 300 -14.97 11.55 26.11
C PHE A 300 -15.77 10.43 26.80
N ALA A 301 -16.86 10.80 27.48
CA ALA A 301 -17.58 9.91 28.39
C ALA A 301 -18.68 9.04 27.73
N ASP A 302 -19.07 9.32 26.49
CA ASP A 302 -20.42 8.93 26.03
C ASP A 302 -20.50 7.82 24.96
N GLU A 303 -19.39 7.33 24.42
CA GLU A 303 -19.43 6.18 23.49
C GLU A 303 -18.30 5.18 23.76
N PRO A 304 -18.60 3.92 24.14
CA PRO A 304 -17.61 2.86 24.19
C PRO A 304 -17.30 2.42 22.76
N ARG A 305 -16.50 3.20 22.04
CA ARG A 305 -15.74 2.63 20.92
C ARG A 305 -14.89 1.51 21.50
N THR A 306 -15.03 0.31 20.94
CA THR A 306 -14.14 -0.78 21.35
C THR A 306 -12.72 -0.39 20.95
N LEU A 307 -11.76 -0.73 21.79
CA LEU A 307 -10.32 -0.52 21.55
C LEU A 307 -9.92 -0.98 20.14
N GLY A 308 -10.49 -2.10 19.66
CA GLY A 308 -10.24 -2.61 18.32
C GLY A 308 -10.58 -1.62 17.20
N THR A 309 -11.76 -0.99 17.24
CA THR A 309 -12.16 -0.01 16.22
C THR A 309 -11.23 1.19 16.22
N ALA A 310 -10.85 1.69 17.38
CA ALA A 310 -10.03 2.89 17.45
C ALA A 310 -8.56 2.62 17.09
N VAL A 311 -8.05 1.43 17.40
CA VAL A 311 -6.75 0.96 16.88
C VAL A 311 -6.81 0.78 15.36
N HIS A 312 -7.90 0.24 14.83
CA HIS A 312 -8.12 0.10 13.39
C HIS A 312 -8.17 1.46 12.68
N ASP A 313 -8.98 2.40 13.18
CA ASP A 313 -9.08 3.77 12.66
C ASP A 313 -7.69 4.45 12.67
N ALA A 314 -6.96 4.36 13.78
CA ALA A 314 -5.61 4.91 13.88
C ALA A 314 -4.64 4.27 12.87
N ALA A 315 -4.73 2.95 12.66
CA ALA A 315 -3.91 2.23 11.70
C ALA A 315 -4.28 2.58 10.24
N GLU A 316 -5.56 2.78 9.95
CA GLU A 316 -6.05 3.19 8.63
C GLU A 316 -5.66 4.64 8.33
N ILE A 317 -5.87 5.56 9.27
CA ILE A 317 -5.45 6.96 9.15
C ILE A 317 -3.94 7.01 8.90
N ALA A 318 -3.15 6.31 9.71
CA ALA A 318 -1.70 6.19 9.52
C ALA A 318 -1.34 5.67 8.12
N ALA A 319 -2.04 4.64 7.63
CA ALA A 319 -1.79 4.07 6.31
C ALA A 319 -2.12 5.04 5.17
N VAL A 320 -3.24 5.76 5.25
CA VAL A 320 -3.64 6.74 4.24
C VAL A 320 -2.69 7.94 4.24
N ASN A 321 -2.39 8.47 5.42
CA ASN A 321 -1.66 9.70 5.59
C ASN A 321 -0.15 9.55 5.37
N TRP A 322 0.42 8.39 5.71
CA TRP A 322 1.87 8.22 5.78
C TRP A 322 2.44 7.20 4.79
N SER A 323 1.61 6.62 3.91
CA SER A 323 2.08 5.74 2.82
C SER A 323 2.87 6.46 1.74
N GLY A 324 2.93 7.80 1.76
CA GLY A 324 3.65 8.60 0.76
C GLY A 324 3.07 8.52 -0.66
N VAL A 325 1.97 7.80 -0.84
CA VAL A 325 1.16 7.87 -2.06
C VAL A 325 0.35 9.15 -1.97
N PRO A 326 0.46 10.10 -2.92
CA PRO A 326 -0.38 11.28 -2.91
C PRO A 326 -1.84 10.82 -2.88
N VAL A 327 -2.54 11.13 -1.78
CA VAL A 327 -3.98 10.91 -1.68
C VAL A 327 -4.61 11.86 -2.68
N GLU A 328 -4.92 11.35 -3.86
CA GLU A 328 -5.70 12.06 -4.85
C GLU A 328 -7.02 12.41 -4.15
N SER A 329 -7.22 13.71 -3.92
CA SER A 329 -8.22 14.27 -3.02
C SER A 329 -9.63 13.86 -3.45
N SER A 330 -10.04 12.66 -3.06
CA SER A 330 -11.39 12.15 -3.20
C SER A 330 -12.20 12.71 -2.03
N ARG A 331 -12.48 14.01 -2.11
CA ARG A 331 -13.50 14.65 -1.28
C ARG A 331 -14.88 14.10 -1.65
N ALA A 332 -15.71 13.98 -0.62
CA ALA A 332 -17.14 13.70 -0.63
C ALA A 332 -17.57 12.23 -0.81
N ARG A 333 -17.21 11.39 0.16
CA ARG A 333 -18.17 10.37 0.62
C ARG A 333 -19.03 11.00 1.73
N THR A 334 -20.05 11.73 1.30
CA THR A 334 -21.13 12.22 2.17
C THR A 334 -21.79 11.00 2.80
N ARG A 335 -21.44 10.66 4.06
CA ARG A 335 -22.29 9.80 4.90
C ARG A 335 -23.59 10.57 5.08
N GLY A 336 -24.64 10.12 4.40
CA GLY A 336 -25.98 10.67 4.56
C GLY A 336 -26.41 10.56 6.01
N SER A 337 -26.60 11.70 6.66
CA SER A 337 -27.35 11.84 7.89
C SER A 337 -28.82 11.54 7.57
N GLY A 338 -29.20 10.27 7.71
CA GLY A 338 -30.58 9.82 7.60
C GLY A 338 -31.31 9.92 8.93
N VAL A 339 -32.12 10.98 9.06
CA VAL A 339 -33.41 11.01 9.77
C VAL A 339 -33.36 10.98 11.32
N SER A 340 -33.51 12.18 11.89
CA SER A 340 -34.15 12.41 13.17
C SER A 340 -35.57 11.84 13.17
N ALA A 341 -35.82 10.78 13.93
CA ALA A 341 -37.16 10.45 14.39
C ALA A 341 -37.32 10.99 15.82
N SER A 342 -38.10 12.06 15.94
CA SER A 342 -38.55 12.62 17.21
C SER A 342 -39.32 11.57 18.02
N PHE A 343 -38.75 11.14 19.14
CA PHE A 343 -39.48 10.37 20.15
C PHE A 343 -40.09 11.36 21.15
N SER A 344 -41.38 11.63 20.99
CA SER A 344 -42.21 12.39 21.94
C SER A 344 -42.75 11.43 23.00
N LEU A 345 -42.29 11.54 24.24
CA LEU A 345 -42.94 10.89 25.38
C LEU A 345 -44.20 11.68 25.77
N ARG A 346 -45.34 10.97 25.82
CA ARG A 346 -46.45 11.25 26.73
C ARG A 346 -46.48 10.13 27.77
#